data_AF-A0A7K2M2L5-F1
#
_entry.id   AF-A0A7K2M2L5-F1
#
_cell.length_a   1.000
_cell.length_b   1.000
_cell.length_c   1.000
_cell.angle_alpha   90.00
_cell.angle_beta   90.00
_cell.angle_gamma   90.00
#
_symmetry.space_group_name_H-M   'P 1'
#
loop_
_entity.id
_entity.type
_entity.pdbx_description
1 polymer ?
#
loop_
_entity_poly.entity_id
_entity_poly.type
_entity_poly.pdbx_seq_one_letter_code
_entity_poly.pdbx_strand_id
1 'polypeptide(L)' 'MSTPGGRAFRLHLPHGLVLDGWVTADGQAVAIEDADLGLTAAAASLEDLARGYGGAHIQWAPPTQHHPAPPAQQGEPR' A
#
# COMPACT_ATOMS: atom_id res chain seq x y z
N MET A 1 0.43 9.62 -0.12
CA MET A 1 1.89 9.56 0.13
C MET A 1 2.44 8.41 -0.71
N SER A 2 3.30 8.68 -1.70
CA SER A 2 3.93 7.62 -2.51
C SER A 2 5.24 7.22 -1.83
N THR A 3 5.24 6.11 -1.11
CA THR A 3 6.45 5.61 -0.43
C THR A 3 7.42 5.05 -1.48
N PRO A 4 8.64 5.58 -1.61
CA PRO A 4 9.61 5.06 -2.56
C PRO A 4 9.99 3.63 -2.17
N GLY A 5 9.60 2.65 -2.98
CA GLY A 5 10.01 1.25 -2.87
C GLY A 5 9.02 0.29 -2.19
N GLY A 6 7.90 0.78 -1.66
CA GLY A 6 6.86 -0.09 -1.09
C GLY A 6 5.91 -0.65 -2.14
N ARG A 7 5.54 -1.94 -2.05
CA ARG A 7 4.51 -2.54 -2.92
C ARG A 7 3.16 -2.59 -2.21
N ALA A 8 2.17 -1.90 -2.77
CA ALA A 8 0.82 -1.84 -2.20
C ALA A 8 0.05 -3.16 -2.40
N PHE A 9 -0.80 -3.48 -1.42
CA PHE A 9 -1.71 -4.62 -1.44
C PHE A 9 -3.05 -4.27 -0.77
N ARG A 10 -4.02 -5.17 -0.97
CA ARG A 10 -5.28 -5.25 -0.25
C ARG A 10 -5.30 -6.54 0.57
N LEU A 11 -5.63 -6.42 1.86
CA LEU A 11 -5.79 -7.53 2.79
C LEU A 11 -7.29 -7.83 2.92
N HIS A 12 -7.70 -9.00 2.45
CA HIS A 12 -9.09 -9.46 2.52
C HIS A 12 -9.28 -10.32 3.77
N LEU A 13 -10.07 -9.82 4.71
CA LEU A 13 -10.36 -10.51 5.96
C LEU A 13 -11.52 -11.52 5.77
N PRO A 14 -11.60 -12.58 6.61
CA PRO A 14 -12.65 -13.60 6.51
C PRO A 14 -14.10 -13.06 6.57
N HIS A 15 -14.30 -11.90 7.19
CA HIS A 15 -15.62 -11.26 7.32
C HIS A 15 -15.96 -10.27 6.20
N GLY A 16 -15.17 -10.25 5.11
CA GLY A 16 -15.41 -9.41 3.94
C GLY A 16 -14.88 -7.97 4.07
N LEU A 17 -14.27 -7.62 5.21
CA LEU A 17 -13.53 -6.37 5.34
C LEU A 17 -12.26 -6.41 4.49
N VAL A 18 -11.94 -5.29 3.86
CA VAL A 18 -10.72 -5.13 3.08
C VAL A 18 -9.93 -3.95 3.63
N LEU A 19 -8.67 -4.19 3.98
CA LEU A 19 -7.75 -3.15 4.41
C LEU A 19 -6.73 -2.89 3.31
N ASP A 20 -6.38 -1.63 3.10
CA ASP A 20 -5.24 -1.27 2.25
C ASP A 20 -3.94 -1.41 3.04
N GLY A 21 -2.85 -1.70 2.35
CA GLY A 21 -1.56 -1.88 2.98
C GLY A 21 -0.39 -1.80 2.00
N TRP A 22 0.82 -1.88 2.54
CA TRP A 22 2.04 -1.96 1.73
C TRP A 22 3.09 -2.83 2.38
N VAL A 23 3.92 -3.45 1.54
CA VAL A 23 5.15 -4.11 1.97
C VAL A 23 6.30 -3.17 1.72
N THR A 24 7.14 -2.95 2.71
CA THR A 24 8.35 -2.13 2.63
C THR A 24 9.47 -2.87 1.88
N ALA A 25 10.55 -2.16 1.53
CA ALA A 25 11.67 -2.77 0.80
C ALA A 25 12.42 -3.85 1.60
N ASP A 26 12.35 -3.79 2.92
CA ASP A 26 12.89 -4.77 3.87
C ASP A 26 11.94 -5.93 4.19
N GLY A 27 10.74 -5.95 3.58
CA GLY A 27 9.79 -7.06 3.69
C GLY A 27 8.77 -6.94 4.83
N GLN A 28 8.83 -5.88 5.63
CA GLN A 28 7.81 -5.58 6.65
C GLN A 28 6.47 -5.29 5.96
N ALA A 29 5.38 -5.87 6.49
CA ALA A 29 4.04 -5.63 5.98
C ALA A 29 3.26 -4.70 6.91
N VAL A 30 2.61 -3.69 6.33
CA VAL A 30 1.81 -2.71 7.06
C VAL A 30 0.39 -2.70 6.51
N ALA A 31 -0.61 -2.82 7.38
CA ALA A 31 -2.03 -2.62 7.07
C ALA A 31 -2.53 -1.30 7.67
N ILE A 32 -3.39 -0.61 6.93
CA ILE A 32 -4.10 0.59 7.39
C ILE A 32 -5.42 0.12 7.99
N GLU A 33 -5.57 0.25 9.30
CA GLU A 33 -6.81 -0.12 10.00
C GLU A 33 -7.83 1.03 9.95
N ASP A 34 -7.34 2.26 10.04
CA ASP A 34 -8.16 3.47 9.96
C ASP A 34 -7.33 4.61 9.36
N ALA A 35 -7.68 5.05 8.15
CA ALA A 35 -6.97 6.13 7.46
C ALA A 35 -7.30 7.52 8.03
N ASP A 36 -8.49 7.69 8.60
CA ASP A 36 -8.95 8.97 9.15
C ASP A 36 -8.27 9.26 10.51
N LEU A 37 -8.02 8.21 11.28
CA LEU A 37 -7.30 8.26 12.56
C LEU A 37 -5.80 7.99 12.43
N GLY A 38 -5.32 7.61 11.25
CA GLY A 38 -3.91 7.28 11.00
C GLY A 38 -3.43 6.00 11.71
N LEU A 39 -4.35 5.04 11.94
CA LEU A 39 -4.04 3.78 12.59
C LEU A 39 -3.49 2.76 11.59
N THR A 40 -2.35 2.18 11.94
CA THR A 40 -1.70 1.13 11.16
C THR A 40 -1.23 0.00 12.05
N ALA A 41 -1.29 -1.22 11.54
CA ALA A 41 -0.69 -2.40 12.14
C ALA A 41 0.48 -2.88 11.27
N ALA A 42 1.57 -3.28 11.91
CA ALA A 42 2.76 -3.76 11.21
C ALA A 42 3.15 -5.17 11.69
N ALA A 43 3.61 -5.99 10.76
CA ALA A 43 4.16 -7.32 11.02
C ALA A 43 5.47 -7.51 10.26
N ALA A 44 6.32 -8.42 10.74
CA ALA A 44 7.62 -8.70 10.14
C ALA A 44 7.52 -9.23 8.69
N SER A 45 6.39 -9.83 8.34
CA SER A 45 6.12 -10.40 7.02
C SER A 45 4.64 -10.33 6.68
N LEU A 46 4.29 -10.53 5.40
CA LEU A 46 2.90 -10.68 4.97
C LEU A 46 2.21 -11.89 5.59
N GLU A 47 2.94 -12.99 5.77
CA GLU A 47 2.40 -14.23 6.33
C GLU A 47 2.05 -14.05 7.81
N ASP A 48 2.89 -13.35 8.57
CA ASP A 48 2.58 -12.99 9.95
C ASP A 48 1.39 -12.04 10.04
N LEU A 49 1.31 -11.05 9.14
CA LEU A 49 0.17 -10.14 9.07
C LEU A 49 -1.12 -10.93 8.79
N ALA A 50 -1.13 -11.75 7.74
CA ALA A 50 -2.28 -12.56 7.35
C ALA A 50 -2.73 -13.50 8.48
N ARG A 51 -1.78 -14.13 9.18
CA ARG A 51 -2.07 -14.96 10.35
C ARG A 51 -2.68 -14.17 11.50
N GLY A 52 -2.18 -12.95 11.76
CA GLY A 52 -2.72 -12.03 12.78
C GLY A 52 -4.18 -11.65 12.53
N TYR A 53 -4.58 -11.51 11.26
CA TYR A 53 -5.96 -11.23 10.85
C TYR A 53 -6.79 -12.49 10.54
N GLY A 54 -6.45 -13.64 11.13
CA GLY A 54 -7.26 -14.86 11.04
C GLY A 54 -7.18 -15.58 9.70
N GLY A 55 -6.01 -15.54 9.03
CA GLY A 55 -5.79 -16.20 7.74
C GLY A 55 -6.29 -15.36 6.56
N ALA A 56 -6.16 -14.03 6.66
CA ALA A 56 -6.54 -13.10 5.61
C ALA A 56 -5.76 -13.33 4.31
N HIS A 57 -6.36 -12.95 3.17
CA HIS A 57 -5.78 -13.15 1.84
C HIS A 57 -5.21 -11.86 1.27
N ILE A 58 -4.05 -11.94 0.61
CA ILE A 58 -3.38 -10.80 -0.01
C ILE A 58 -3.74 -10.69 -1.48
N GLN A 59 -4.24 -9.54 -1.90
CA GLN A 59 -4.37 -9.16 -3.29
C GLN A 59 -3.43 -7.99 -3.59
N TRP A 60 -2.49 -8.18 -4.51
CA TRP A 60 -1.58 -7.10 -4.91
C TRP A 60 -2.33 -6.01 -5.67
N ALA A 61 -2.08 -4.74 -5.30
CA ALA A 61 -2.57 -3.63 -6.09
C ALA A 61 -1.84 -3.63 -7.45
N PRO A 62 -2.53 -3.24 -8.54
CA PRO A 62 -1.86 -3.02 -9.81
C PRO A 62 -0.76 -1.97 -9.60
N PRO A 63 0.39 -2.09 -10.30
CA PRO A 63 1.41 -1.06 -10.24
C PRO A 63 0.75 0.27 -10.62
N THR A 64 0.84 1.25 -9.73
CA THR A 64 0.42 2.62 -10.03
C THR A 64 1.27 3.07 -11.20
N GLN A 65 0.66 3.16 -12.39
CA GLN A 65 1.32 3.77 -13.54
C GLN A 65 1.66 5.20 -13.12
N HIS A 66 2.95 5.46 -12.88
CA HIS A 66 3.46 6.81 -12.77
C HIS A 66 3.16 7.47 -14.12
N HIS A 67 2.07 8.23 -14.20
CA HIS A 67 1.90 9.15 -15.31
C HIS A 67 3.08 10.12 -15.23
N PRO A 68 3.98 10.18 -16.23
CA PRO A 68 5.01 11.21 -16.21
C PRO A 68 4.31 12.55 -16.12
N ALA A 69 4.81 13.43 -15.25
CA ALA A 69 4.32 14.80 -15.17
C ALA A 69 4.27 15.38 -16.59
N PRO A 70 3.19 16.07 -17.00
CA PRO A 70 3.14 16.69 -18.32
C PRO A 70 4.40 17.56 -18.48
N PRO A 71 5.05 17.54 -19.66
CA PRO A 71 6.25 18.33 -19.87
C PRO A 71 5.95 19.78 -19.53
N ALA A 72 6.73 20.35 -18.61
CA ALA A 72 6.65 21.76 -18.27
C ALA A 72 6.75 22.56 -19.57
N GLN A 73 5.68 23.27 -19.95
CA GLN A 73 5.73 24.16 -21.09
C GLN A 73 6.74 25.25 -20.75
N GLN A 74 7.93 25.15 -21.33
CA GLN A 74 8.94 26.20 -21.32
C GLN A 74 8.31 27.40 -22.01
N GLY A 75 7.92 28.41 -21.23
CA GLY A 75 7.47 29.68 -21.76
C GLY A 75 8.59 30.27 -22.63
N GLU A 76 8.31 30.43 -23.91
CA GLU A 76 9.16 31.18 -24.83
C GLU A 76 9.26 32.63 -24.33
N PRO A 77 10.46 33.17 -24.07
CA PRO A 77 10.62 34.59 -23.87
C PRO A 77 10.49 35.30 -25.24
N ARG A 78 9.51 36.21 -25.32
CA ARG A 78 9.39 37.19 -26.41
C ARG A 78 10.49 38.24 -26.34
#